data_AF-A0A1D6LTX1-F1
#
_entry.id   AF-A0A1D6LTX1-F1
#
_cell.length_a   1.000
_cell.length_b   1.000
_cell.length_c   1.000
_cell.angle_alpha   90.00
_cell.angle_beta   90.00
_cell.angle_gamma   90.00
#
_symmetry.space_group_name_H-M   'P 1'
#
loop_
_entity.id
_entity.type
_entity.pdbx_description
1 polymer ?
#
loop_
_entity_poly.entity_id
_entity_poly.type
_entity_poly.pdbx_seq_one_letter_code
_entity_poly.pdbx_strand_id
1 'polypeptide(L)'
;MKNLQDLVPNSNKADKASMLDEIIDYVKFLQLQVKVLSMSRVGAPGAVLPLLTESKTEGYHGQPLPQGLLDALDSEDSFVFEEEVVKLMETSITSAMQYLQSKGLCLMPVALASAISTQKGVSAAAVPPER
;
A
#
# COMPACT_ATOMS: atom_id res chain seq x y z
N MET A 1 -14.18 18.73 -30.23
CA MET A 1 -12.72 18.79 -29.92
C MET A 1 -12.34 19.87 -28.90
N LYS A 2 -13.23 20.79 -28.46
CA LYS A 2 -12.87 21.77 -27.42
C LYS A 2 -12.70 21.13 -26.03
N ASN A 3 -13.57 20.19 -25.67
CA ASN A 3 -13.50 19.50 -24.38
C ASN A 3 -12.22 18.68 -24.17
N LEU A 4 -11.62 18.16 -25.24
CA LEU A 4 -10.34 17.43 -25.15
C LEU A 4 -9.16 18.37 -24.90
N GLN A 5 -9.22 19.63 -25.38
CA GLN A 5 -8.13 20.60 -25.20
C GLN A 5 -7.99 21.07 -23.75
N ASP A 6 -9.07 20.99 -22.97
CA ASP A 6 -9.09 21.37 -21.55
C ASP A 6 -8.44 20.30 -20.65
N LEU A 7 -8.48 19.03 -21.10
CA LEU A 7 -8.00 17.89 -20.33
C LEU A 7 -6.48 17.65 -20.46
N VAL A 8 -5.84 18.25 -21.48
CA VAL A 8 -4.44 17.98 -21.80
C VAL A 8 -3.65 19.31 -21.85
N PRO A 9 -2.58 19.44 -21.06
CA PRO A 9 -1.78 20.66 -21.04
C PRO A 9 -1.14 20.94 -22.40
N ASN A 10 -1.23 22.19 -22.85
CA ASN A 10 -0.64 22.73 -24.10
C ASN A 10 -1.33 22.37 -25.44
N SER A 11 -2.46 21.66 -25.42
CA SER A 11 -3.18 21.18 -26.62
C SER A 11 -3.82 22.25 -27.53
N ASN A 12 -3.80 23.53 -27.12
CA ASN A 12 -4.50 24.63 -27.79
C ASN A 12 -3.85 25.06 -29.13
N LYS A 13 -2.64 24.58 -29.46
CA LYS A 13 -1.88 25.04 -30.64
C LYS A 13 -1.54 23.94 -31.66
N ALA A 14 -2.06 22.73 -31.47
CA ALA A 14 -1.68 21.56 -32.27
C ALA A 14 -2.72 21.24 -33.37
N ASP A 15 -2.26 20.69 -34.51
CA ASP A 15 -3.12 20.07 -35.52
C ASP A 15 -3.89 18.88 -34.92
N LYS A 16 -5.02 18.48 -35.51
CA LYS A 16 -5.85 17.37 -34.99
C LYS A 16 -5.06 16.06 -34.82
N ALA A 17 -4.12 15.76 -35.71
CA ALA A 17 -3.28 14.57 -35.57
C ALA A 17 -2.32 14.69 -34.36
N SER A 18 -1.60 15.81 -34.27
CA SER A 18 -0.67 16.10 -33.17
C SER A 18 -1.38 16.19 -31.81
N MET A 19 -2.62 16.70 -31.78
CA MET A 19 -3.44 16.73 -30.57
C MET A 19 -3.74 15.32 -30.04
N LEU A 20 -3.94 14.34 -30.92
CA LEU A 20 -4.16 12.95 -30.52
C LEU A 20 -2.87 12.33 -29.97
N ASP A 21 -1.72 12.60 -30.59
CA ASP A 21 -0.41 12.16 -30.07
C ASP A 21 -0.14 12.75 -28.67
N GLU A 22 -0.39 14.05 -28.46
CA GLU A 22 -0.25 14.72 -27.17
C GLU A 22 -1.18 14.11 -26.09
N ILE A 23 -2.42 13.77 -26.45
CA ILE A 23 -3.36 13.09 -25.55
C ILE A 23 -2.84 11.70 -25.17
N ILE A 24 -2.36 10.93 -26.14
CA ILE A 24 -1.82 9.58 -25.91
C ILE A 24 -0.65 9.66 -24.91
N ASP A 25 0.26 10.61 -25.10
CA ASP A 25 1.40 10.78 -24.20
C ASP A 25 1.00 11.29 -22.81
N TYR A 26 0.00 12.17 -22.71
CA TYR A 26 -0.52 12.60 -21.42
C TYR A 26 -1.22 11.45 -20.66
N VAL A 27 -1.96 10.58 -21.35
CA VAL A 27 -2.55 9.39 -20.74
C VAL A 27 -1.46 8.43 -20.24
N LYS A 28 -0.40 8.20 -21.01
CA LYS A 28 0.76 7.40 -20.53
C LYS A 28 1.41 8.03 -19.30
N PHE A 29 1.54 9.35 -19.27
CA PHE A 29 2.08 10.08 -18.12
C PHE A 29 1.19 9.94 -16.88
N LEU A 30 -0.13 10.08 -17.04
CA LEU A 30 -1.08 9.85 -15.96
C LEU A 30 -1.04 8.39 -15.45
N GLN A 31 -0.97 7.42 -16.37
CA GLN A 31 -0.81 6.00 -16.01
C GLN A 31 0.48 5.76 -15.23
N LEU A 32 1.58 6.41 -15.62
CA LEU A 32 2.85 6.33 -14.90
C LEU A 32 2.74 6.93 -13.50
N GLN A 33 2.09 8.10 -13.36
CA GLN A 33 1.85 8.70 -12.04
C GLN A 33 1.03 7.78 -11.14
N VAL A 34 -0.08 7.22 -11.63
CA VAL A 34 -0.90 6.26 -10.88
C VAL A 34 -0.07 5.04 -10.51
N LYS A 35 0.73 4.51 -11.43
CA LYS A 35 1.62 3.38 -11.16
C LYS A 35 2.64 3.70 -10.07
N VAL A 36 3.30 4.85 -10.12
CA VAL A 36 4.25 5.27 -9.08
C VAL A 36 3.56 5.42 -7.72
N LEU A 37 2.38 6.04 -7.67
CA LEU A 37 1.59 6.20 -6.43
C LEU A 37 1.12 4.85 -5.88
N SER A 38 0.65 3.95 -6.74
CA SER A 38 0.21 2.61 -6.36
C SER A 38 1.37 1.71 -5.94
N MET A 39 2.51 1.75 -6.64
CA MET A 39 3.71 0.97 -6.27
C MET A 39 4.37 1.51 -5.00
N SER A 40 4.31 2.82 -4.75
CA SER A 40 4.80 3.41 -3.49
C SER A 40 3.93 3.04 -2.29
N ARG A 41 2.67 2.63 -2.49
CA ARG A 41 1.80 2.05 -1.44
C ARG A 41 1.92 0.53 -1.34
N VAL A 42 2.57 -0.13 -2.31
CA VAL A 42 2.89 -1.56 -2.29
C VAL A 42 4.27 -1.76 -1.65
N GLY A 43 4.35 -1.36 -0.37
CA GLY A 43 5.29 -1.90 0.60
C GLY A 43 4.68 -3.04 1.43
N ALA A 44 3.54 -3.60 0.99
CA ALA A 44 2.86 -4.73 1.61
C ALA A 44 3.05 -5.99 0.74
N PRO A 45 3.65 -7.07 1.26
CA PRO A 45 3.86 -8.29 0.50
C PRO A 45 2.52 -9.02 0.34
N GLY A 46 2.08 -9.20 -0.91
CA GLY A 46 1.03 -10.14 -1.27
C GLY A 46 -0.28 -9.48 -1.71
N ALA A 47 -0.32 -9.03 -2.96
CA ALA A 47 -1.47 -9.14 -3.88
C ALA A 47 -1.28 -8.19 -5.08
N VAL A 48 -0.29 -8.47 -5.93
CA VAL A 48 -0.43 -8.15 -7.35
C VAL A 48 -0.27 -9.47 -8.08
N LEU A 49 -1.39 -10.17 -8.24
CA LEU A 49 -1.50 -11.30 -9.16
C LEU A 49 -1.52 -10.70 -10.57
N PRO A 50 -0.53 -10.96 -11.44
CA PRO A 50 -0.73 -10.78 -12.86
C PRO A 50 -1.74 -11.84 -13.29
N LEU A 51 -2.96 -11.37 -13.57
CA LEU A 51 -3.88 -12.04 -14.47
C LEU A 51 -3.08 -12.49 -15.70
N LEU A 52 -3.31 -13.73 -16.17
CA LEU A 52 -2.69 -14.41 -17.32
C LEU A 52 -1.51 -15.34 -16.99
N THR A 53 -1.80 -16.56 -16.52
CA THR A 53 -1.40 -17.81 -17.21
C THR A 53 -1.83 -19.00 -16.35
N GLU A 54 -2.77 -19.76 -16.91
CA GLU A 54 -3.11 -21.12 -16.53
C GLU A 54 -1.86 -22.01 -16.58
N SER A 55 -1.43 -22.58 -15.45
CA SER A 55 -0.75 -23.88 -15.42
C SER A 55 -0.74 -24.44 -14.00
N LYS A 56 -1.36 -25.62 -13.90
CA LYS A 56 -1.30 -26.59 -12.83
C LYS A 56 0.14 -26.91 -12.42
N THR A 57 0.47 -26.72 -11.15
CA THR A 57 1.36 -27.66 -10.43
C THR A 57 1.17 -27.55 -8.92
N GLU A 58 0.71 -28.67 -8.36
CA GLU A 58 0.70 -29.01 -6.94
C GLU A 58 2.11 -28.96 -6.32
N GLY A 59 2.19 -28.66 -5.01
CA GLY A 59 3.18 -29.31 -4.15
C GLY A 59 4.15 -28.43 -3.35
N TYR A 60 3.96 -28.44 -2.03
CA TYR A 60 4.97 -28.41 -0.95
C TYR A 60 5.52 -27.08 -0.38
N HIS A 61 4.88 -26.69 0.73
CA HIS A 61 5.43 -26.53 2.09
C HIS A 61 6.43 -25.42 2.48
N GLY A 62 5.96 -24.56 3.42
CA GLY A 62 6.73 -23.88 4.47
C GLY A 62 6.40 -22.39 4.56
N GLN A 63 5.78 -21.81 5.58
CA GLN A 63 5.51 -22.15 6.98
C GLN A 63 4.32 -21.31 7.48
N PRO A 64 3.71 -21.62 8.64
CA PRO A 64 2.48 -21.00 9.12
C PRO A 64 2.77 -19.58 9.60
N LEU A 65 2.07 -18.61 9.01
CA LEU A 65 1.82 -17.34 9.69
C LEU A 65 1.05 -17.66 10.98
N PRO A 66 1.31 -16.97 12.11
CA PRO A 66 0.49 -17.13 13.30
C PRO A 66 -0.97 -16.88 12.90
N GLN A 67 -1.75 -17.95 12.99
CA GLN A 67 -3.13 -18.14 12.55
C GLN A 67 -4.15 -17.22 13.28
N GLY A 68 -3.69 -16.14 13.93
CA GLY A 68 -4.52 -15.27 14.78
C GLY A 68 -4.81 -13.87 14.24
N LEU A 69 -4.28 -13.47 13.06
CA LEU A 69 -4.53 -12.13 12.51
C LEU A 69 -5.27 -12.13 11.16
N LEU A 70 -5.41 -13.30 10.54
CA LEU A 70 -6.15 -13.47 9.28
C LEU A 70 -7.64 -13.79 9.48
N ASP A 71 -8.09 -13.93 10.73
CA ASP A 71 -9.51 -14.16 11.09
C ASP A 71 -10.29 -12.85 11.34
N ALA A 72 -9.63 -11.69 11.24
CA ALA A 72 -10.27 -10.37 11.40
C ALA A 72 -10.57 -9.65 10.07
N LEU A 73 -10.36 -10.34 8.93
CA LEU A 73 -10.65 -9.79 7.59
C LEU A 73 -12.09 -10.06 7.12
N ASP A 74 -12.95 -10.56 8.00
CA ASP A 74 -14.38 -10.66 7.73
C ASP A 74 -15.14 -9.52 8.43
N SER A 75 -16.05 -8.89 7.69
CA SER A 75 -17.14 -8.04 8.17
C SER A 75 -16.84 -6.58 8.58
N GLU A 76 -17.86 -5.75 8.37
CA GLU A 76 -18.08 -4.30 8.60
C GLU A 76 -17.31 -3.61 9.75
N ASP A 77 -16.74 -4.36 10.71
CA ASP A 77 -15.99 -3.88 11.87
C ASP A 77 -14.67 -3.19 11.49
N SER A 78 -14.02 -3.61 10.38
CA SER A 78 -12.77 -2.97 9.92
C SER A 78 -12.95 -1.52 9.49
N PHE A 79 -14.10 -1.18 8.89
CA PHE A 79 -14.40 0.20 8.48
C PHE A 79 -14.72 1.08 9.69
N VAL A 80 -15.48 0.55 10.66
CA VAL A 80 -15.81 1.25 11.91
C VAL A 80 -14.54 1.48 12.74
N PHE A 81 -13.65 0.48 12.79
CA PHE A 81 -12.36 0.59 13.44
C PHE A 81 -11.49 1.70 12.81
N GLU A 82 -11.37 1.74 11.49
CA GLU A 82 -10.60 2.78 10.80
C GLU A 82 -11.17 4.18 11.07
N GLU A 83 -12.49 4.34 10.95
CA GLU A 83 -13.17 5.62 11.21
C GLU A 83 -12.97 6.09 12.67
N GLU A 84 -13.08 5.18 13.63
CA GLU A 84 -12.86 5.47 15.05
C GLU A 84 -11.40 5.87 15.33
N VAL A 85 -10.43 5.20 14.72
CA VAL A 85 -9.00 5.57 14.82
C VAL A 85 -8.76 6.95 14.23
N VAL A 86 -9.29 7.25 13.03
CA VAL A 86 -9.10 8.55 12.36
C VAL A 86 -9.68 9.68 13.22
N LYS A 87 -10.93 9.53 13.67
CA LYS A 87 -11.60 10.51 14.53
C LYS A 87 -10.84 10.77 15.83
N LEU A 88 -10.27 9.71 16.41
CA LEU A 88 -9.52 9.80 17.66
C LEU A 88 -8.15 10.46 17.43
N MET A 89 -7.50 10.20 16.29
CA MET A 89 -6.25 10.88 15.92
C MET A 89 -6.42 12.39 15.70
N GLU A 90 -7.57 12.82 15.18
CA GLU A 90 -7.90 14.25 15.00
C GLU A 90 -8.17 14.97 16.32
N THR A 91 -8.76 14.27 17.30
CA THR A 91 -9.14 14.86 18.59
C THR A 91 -8.02 14.76 19.63
N SER A 92 -7.41 13.58 19.76
CA SER A 92 -6.41 13.27 20.79
C SER A 92 -5.57 12.05 20.38
N ILE A 93 -4.34 12.31 19.96
CA ILE A 93 -3.37 11.28 19.57
C ILE A 93 -3.15 10.26 20.70
N THR A 94 -3.13 10.70 21.96
CA THR A 94 -2.94 9.82 23.13
C THR A 94 -4.09 8.82 23.29
N SER A 95 -5.32 9.27 23.04
CA SER A 95 -6.49 8.39 23.07
C SER A 95 -6.44 7.40 21.90
N ALA A 96 -6.01 7.83 20.71
CA ALA A 96 -5.83 6.97 19.55
C ALA A 96 -4.77 5.89 19.80
N MET A 97 -3.64 6.26 20.39
CA MET A 97 -2.59 5.32 20.77
C MET A 97 -3.08 4.30 21.80
N GLN A 98 -3.82 4.72 22.83
CA GLN A 98 -4.40 3.80 23.80
C GLN A 98 -5.44 2.86 23.17
N TYR A 99 -6.28 3.36 22.28
CA TYR A 99 -7.25 2.56 21.55
C TYR A 99 -6.58 1.49 20.70
N LEU A 100 -5.56 1.88 19.92
CA LEU A 100 -4.73 0.95 19.14
C LEU A 100 -4.07 -0.10 20.05
N GLN A 101 -3.48 0.32 21.16
CA GLN A 101 -2.84 -0.58 22.12
C GLN A 101 -3.84 -1.57 22.76
N SER A 102 -5.06 -1.12 23.07
CA SER A 102 -6.12 -1.99 23.60
C SER A 102 -6.53 -3.08 22.62
N LYS A 103 -6.35 -2.82 21.33
CA LYS A 103 -6.59 -3.75 20.21
C LYS A 103 -5.34 -4.53 19.80
N GLY A 104 -4.23 -4.38 20.53
CA GLY A 104 -2.96 -5.07 20.23
C GLY A 104 -2.17 -4.48 19.06
N LEU A 105 -2.47 -3.25 18.65
CA LEU A 105 -1.82 -2.54 17.56
C LEU A 105 -0.96 -1.38 18.10
N CYS A 106 0.09 -1.02 17.36
CA CYS A 106 0.95 0.10 17.72
C CYS A 106 1.35 0.91 16.48
N LEU A 107 1.55 2.22 16.66
CA LEU A 107 2.09 3.09 15.61
C LEU A 107 3.60 2.93 15.56
N MET A 108 4.12 2.71 14.35
CA MET A 108 5.54 2.52 14.12
C MET A 108 6.02 3.44 12.99
N PRO A 109 7.16 4.14 13.16
CA PRO A 109 7.73 4.93 12.08
C PRO A 109 8.05 4.06 10.86
N VAL A 110 7.77 4.55 9.66
CA VAL A 110 7.99 3.82 8.40
C VAL A 110 9.45 3.39 8.24
N ALA A 111 10.40 4.25 8.62
CA ALA A 111 11.83 3.91 8.58
C ALA A 111 12.18 2.71 9.48
N LEU A 112 11.56 2.63 10.66
CA LEU A 112 11.77 1.54 11.61
C LEU A 112 11.09 0.26 11.12
N ALA A 113 9.87 0.37 10.58
CA ALA A 113 9.17 -0.73 9.92
C ALA A 113 10.01 -1.34 8.78
N SER A 114 10.60 -0.48 7.93
CA SER A 114 11.44 -0.87 6.80
C SER A 114 12.76 -1.51 7.24
N ALA A 115 13.43 -0.94 8.26
CA ALA A 115 14.65 -1.50 8.83
C ALA A 115 14.43 -2.91 9.41
N ILE A 116 13.35 -3.12 10.15
CA ILE A 116 13.03 -4.43 10.72
C ILE A 116 12.61 -5.43 9.63
N SER A 117 11.83 -4.97 8.64
CA SER A 117 11.37 -5.81 7.53
C SER A 117 12.54 -6.33 6.68
N THR A 118 13.53 -5.47 6.39
CA THR A 118 14.73 -5.84 5.62
C THR A 118 15.74 -6.66 6.42
N GLN A 119 15.68 -6.64 7.75
CA GLN A 119 16.57 -7.39 8.63
C GLN A 119 16.13 -8.84 8.89
N LYS A 120 15.05 -9.32 8.25
CA LYS A 120 14.63 -10.75 8.30
C LYS A 120 15.58 -11.63 7.48
N GLY A 121 16.83 -11.70 7.96
CA GLY A 121 17.96 -12.40 7.35
C GLY A 121 19.26 -12.38 8.17
N VAL A 122 19.32 -11.69 9.33
CA VAL A 122 20.45 -11.84 10.26
C VAL A 122 19.92 -12.18 11.64
N SER A 123 20.22 -13.41 12.05
CA SER A 123 20.00 -13.98 13.36
C SER A 123 20.23 -12.98 14.49
N ALA A 124 19.31 -13.00 15.46
CA ALA A 124 19.48 -12.40 16.76
C ALA A 124 20.81 -12.88 17.38
N ALA A 125 21.86 -12.07 17.23
CA ALA A 125 23.04 -12.15 18.08
C ALA A 125 22.59 -11.70 19.46
N ALA A 126 22.33 -12.69 20.31
CA ALA A 126 22.09 -12.52 21.73
C ALA A 126 23.18 -11.61 22.32
N VAL A 127 22.78 -10.44 22.79
CA VAL A 127 23.58 -9.67 23.75
C VAL A 127 23.37 -10.37 25.10
N PRO A 128 24.39 -11.04 25.67
CA PRO A 128 24.26 -11.57 27.03
C PRO A 128 24.19 -10.39 28.01
N PRO A 129 23.34 -10.46 29.05
CA PRO A 129 23.36 -9.47 30.11
C PRO A 129 24.65 -9.64 30.91
N GLU A 130 25.48 -8.59 30.97
CA GLU A 130 26.47 -8.47 32.03
C GLU A 130 25.75 -8.22 33.37
N ARG A 131 25.62 -9.26 34.19
CA ARG A 131 25.70 -9.21 35.67
C ARG A 131 26.01 -10.59 36.24
#